data_AF-A0A526YSJ6-F1
#
_entry.id   AF-A0A526YSJ6-F1
#
_cell.length_a   1.000
_cell.length_b   1.000
_cell.length_c   1.000
_cell.angle_alpha   90.00
_cell.angle_beta   90.00
_cell.angle_gamma   90.00
#
_symmetry.space_group_name_H-M   'P 1'
#
loop_
_entity.id
_entity.type
_entity.pdbx_description
1 polymer ?
#
loop_
_entity_poly.entity_id
_entity_poly.type
_entity_poly.pdbx_seq_one_letter_code
_entity_poly.pdbx_strand_id
1 'polypeptide(L)'
;MEMAAAIDRAMGALVGGALGDALGMPTQLLSPARIAELYGAVEDFVAPSADHPVSKGLAAGTVTDDTEQALLLGRILVASGDGFDHTRWVK
;
A
#
# COMPACT_ATOMS: atom_id res chain seq x y z
N MET A 1 -8.77 -27.35 -7.08
CA MET A 1 -9.76 -26.24 -7.02
C MET A 1 -9.55 -25.37 -5.78
N GLU A 2 -9.47 -25.94 -4.58
CA GLU A 2 -9.29 -25.19 -3.33
C GLU A 2 -7.98 -24.39 -3.26
N MET A 3 -6.84 -24.98 -3.66
CA MET A 3 -5.55 -24.28 -3.73
C MET A 3 -5.58 -23.09 -4.70
N ALA A 4 -6.23 -23.23 -5.86
CA ALA A 4 -6.33 -22.15 -6.83
C ALA A 4 -7.14 -20.97 -6.28
N ALA A 5 -8.25 -21.25 -5.57
CA ALA A 5 -9.03 -20.22 -4.90
C ALA A 5 -8.28 -19.56 -3.74
N ALA A 6 -7.46 -20.31 -3.00
CA ALA A 6 -6.63 -19.76 -1.93
C ALA A 6 -5.53 -18.83 -2.48
N ILE A 7 -4.86 -19.23 -3.57
CA ILE A 7 -3.87 -18.40 -4.26
C ILE A 7 -4.51 -17.13 -4.80
N ASP A 8 -5.68 -17.24 -5.45
CA ASP A 8 -6.40 -16.08 -5.98
C ASP A 8 -6.75 -15.07 -4.88
N ARG A 9 -7.24 -15.54 -3.72
CA ARG A 9 -7.51 -14.68 -2.56
C ARG A 9 -6.24 -14.07 -1.96
N ALA A 10 -5.14 -14.82 -1.88
CA ALA A 10 -3.87 -14.31 -1.39
C ALA A 10 -3.31 -13.22 -2.32
N MET A 11 -3.38 -13.44 -3.63
CA MET A 11 -3.00 -12.44 -4.63
C MET A 11 -3.90 -11.21 -4.57
N GLY A 12 -5.21 -11.41 -4.47
CA GLY A 12 -6.18 -10.31 -4.31
C GLY A 12 -5.93 -9.48 -3.06
N ALA A 13 -5.52 -10.11 -1.94
CA ALA A 13 -5.18 -9.39 -0.71
C ALA A 13 -3.91 -8.54 -0.88
N LEU A 14 -2.85 -9.10 -1.47
CA LEU A 14 -1.59 -8.38 -1.67
C LEU A 14 -1.71 -7.27 -2.70
N VAL A 15 -2.30 -7.55 -3.87
CA VAL A 15 -2.51 -6.58 -4.93
C VAL A 15 -3.53 -5.53 -4.50
N GLY A 16 -4.64 -5.94 -3.89
CA GLY A 16 -5.66 -5.03 -3.37
C GLY A 16 -5.11 -4.09 -2.29
N GLY A 17 -4.23 -4.59 -1.42
CA GLY A 17 -3.50 -3.76 -0.45
C GLY A 17 -2.66 -2.69 -1.14
N ALA A 18 -1.87 -3.07 -2.14
CA ALA A 18 -1.05 -2.13 -2.91
C ALA A 18 -1.88 -1.10 -3.69
N LEU A 19 -3.02 -1.50 -4.25
CA LEU A 19 -3.96 -0.59 -4.91
C LEU A 19 -4.55 0.41 -3.91
N GLY A 20 -4.95 -0.06 -2.72
CA GLY A 20 -5.51 0.79 -1.67
C GLY A 20 -4.49 1.80 -1.14
N ASP A 21 -3.25 1.37 -0.93
CA ASP A 21 -2.12 2.23 -0.57
C ASP A 21 -1.91 3.32 -1.63
N ALA A 22 -1.74 2.95 -2.90
CA ALA A 22 -1.52 3.90 -3.98
C ALA A 22 -2.70 4.87 -4.21
N LEU A 23 -3.94 4.44 -4.00
CA LEU A 23 -5.14 5.31 -4.05
C LEU A 23 -5.21 6.25 -2.83
N GLY A 24 -4.79 5.79 -1.65
CA GLY A 24 -4.79 6.57 -0.42
C GLY A 24 -3.65 7.58 -0.32
N MET A 25 -2.50 7.28 -0.94
CA MET A 25 -1.25 8.05 -0.89
C MET A 25 -1.40 9.56 -1.09
N PRO A 26 -2.24 10.08 -2.03
CA PRO A 26 -2.42 11.51 -2.25
C PRO A 26 -3.31 12.23 -1.22
N THR A 27 -4.03 11.45 -0.39
CA THR A 27 -5.05 11.94 0.54
C THR A 27 -4.68 11.74 2.02
N GLN A 28 -3.60 11.02 2.30
CA GLN A 28 -3.15 10.77 3.66
C GLN A 28 -2.88 12.08 4.41
N LEU A 29 -3.21 12.10 5.70
CA LEU A 29 -3.12 13.28 6.58
C LEU A 29 -4.01 14.47 6.19
N LEU A 30 -4.80 14.37 5.11
CA LEU A 30 -5.75 15.42 4.71
C LEU A 30 -7.12 15.19 5.34
N SER A 31 -7.83 16.28 5.64
CA SER A 31 -9.23 16.19 6.05
C SER A 31 -10.12 15.87 4.84
N PRO A 32 -11.31 15.27 5.04
CA PRO A 32 -12.27 15.06 3.95
C PRO A 32 -12.62 16.33 3.18
N ALA A 33 -12.71 17.48 3.87
CA ALA A 33 -12.96 18.77 3.23
C ALA A 33 -11.80 19.19 2.31
N ARG A 34 -10.55 18.97 2.74
CA ARG A 34 -9.37 19.28 1.92
C ARG A 34 -9.23 18.32 0.73
N ILE A 35 -9.58 17.05 0.91
CA ILE A 35 -9.62 16.06 -0.18
C ILE A 35 -10.66 16.49 -1.23
N ALA A 36 -11.87 16.86 -0.80
CA ALA A 36 -12.92 17.33 -1.70
C ALA A 36 -12.53 18.62 -2.44
N GLU A 37 -11.84 19.54 -1.78
CA GLU A 37 -11.34 20.78 -2.40
C GLU A 37 -10.26 20.51 -3.47
N LEU A 38 -9.31 19.62 -3.18
CA LEU A 38 -8.18 19.34 -4.07
C LEU A 38 -8.53 18.40 -5.23
N TYR A 39 -9.32 17.37 -4.96
CA TYR A 39 -9.52 16.24 -5.86
C TYR A 39 -10.99 15.97 -6.17
N GLY A 40 -11.94 16.55 -5.43
CA GLY A 40 -13.34 16.14 -5.47
C GLY A 40 -13.49 14.72 -4.94
N ALA A 41 -13.80 13.76 -5.82
CA ALA A 41 -13.79 12.34 -5.53
C ALA A 41 -12.55 11.68 -6.14
N VAL A 42 -11.83 10.88 -5.35
CA VAL A 42 -10.70 10.09 -5.86
C VAL A 42 -11.24 8.79 -6.45
N GLU A 43 -11.33 8.73 -7.77
CA GLU A 43 -11.84 7.56 -8.51
C GLU A 43 -10.75 6.83 -9.32
N ASP A 44 -9.54 7.38 -9.38
CA ASP A 44 -8.38 6.83 -10.07
C ASP A 44 -7.10 7.25 -9.34
N PHE A 45 -5.94 6.75 -9.77
CA PHE A 45 -4.65 7.18 -9.29
C PHE A 45 -4.40 8.65 -9.65
N VAL A 46 -4.21 9.47 -8.61
CA VAL A 46 -3.88 10.89 -8.75
C VAL A 46 -2.51 11.17 -8.15
N ALA A 47 -1.83 12.19 -8.67
CA ALA A 47 -0.61 12.68 -8.05
C ALA A 47 -0.96 13.51 -6.81
N PRO A 48 -0.16 13.43 -5.73
CA PRO A 48 -0.31 14.30 -4.57
C PRO A 48 -0.11 15.76 -4.95
N SER A 49 -0.81 16.65 -4.25
CA SER A 49 -0.63 18.10 -4.41
C SER A 49 0.84 18.51 -4.13
N ALA A 50 1.28 19.61 -4.75
CA ALA A 50 2.66 20.08 -4.62
C ALA A 50 3.04 20.44 -3.16
N ASP A 51 2.06 20.82 -2.35
CA ASP A 51 2.17 21.14 -0.92
C ASP A 51 1.86 19.96 0.01
N HIS A 52 1.66 18.75 -0.53
CA HIS A 52 1.29 17.58 0.27
C HIS A 52 2.35 17.29 1.36
N PRO A 53 1.94 17.02 2.62
CA PRO A 53 2.85 16.99 3.76
C PRO A 53 3.96 15.93 3.65
N VAL A 54 3.64 14.75 3.13
CA VAL A 54 4.56 13.59 3.12
C VAL A 54 4.81 13.01 1.71
N SER A 55 3.77 12.89 0.89
CA SER A 55 3.86 12.33 -0.46
C SER A 55 4.29 13.28 -1.59
N LYS A 56 4.64 14.55 -1.31
CA LYS A 56 4.93 15.53 -2.39
C LYS A 56 6.02 15.02 -3.35
N GLY A 57 5.75 15.14 -4.65
CA GLY A 57 6.68 14.72 -5.71
C GLY A 57 6.60 13.25 -6.11
N LEU A 58 5.80 12.43 -5.43
CA LEU A 58 5.49 11.09 -5.91
C LEU A 58 4.60 11.15 -7.17
N ALA A 59 4.72 10.13 -8.03
CA ALA A 59 3.85 9.98 -9.18
C ALA A 59 2.50 9.37 -8.78
N ALA A 60 1.46 9.61 -9.58
CA ALA A 60 0.20 8.90 -9.45
C ALA A 60 0.42 7.37 -9.48
N GLY A 61 -0.18 6.64 -8.55
CA GLY A 61 -0.07 5.18 -8.47
C GLY A 61 1.19 4.68 -7.76
N THR A 62 2.01 5.58 -7.19
CA THR A 62 3.16 5.17 -6.36
C THR A 62 2.66 4.58 -5.05
N VAL A 63 3.05 3.35 -4.75
CA VAL A 63 2.85 2.71 -3.43
C VAL A 63 3.74 3.39 -2.38
N THR A 64 3.40 3.26 -1.11
CA THR A 64 4.13 3.86 0.02
C THR A 64 4.74 2.80 0.92
N ASP A 65 5.20 3.21 2.10
CA ASP A 65 5.87 2.33 3.05
C ASP A 65 4.97 1.18 3.53
N ASP A 66 3.64 1.34 3.48
CA ASP A 66 2.69 0.26 3.75
C ASP A 66 2.93 -0.97 2.87
N THR A 67 3.00 -0.79 1.55
CA THR A 67 3.26 -1.89 0.61
C THR A 67 4.70 -2.38 0.70
N GLU A 68 5.67 -1.47 0.84
CA GLU A 68 7.08 -1.82 0.94
C GLU A 68 7.36 -2.71 2.16
N GLN A 69 6.81 -2.34 3.32
CA GLN A 69 6.91 -3.11 4.56
C GLN A 69 6.18 -4.45 4.46
N ALA A 70 4.98 -4.49 3.86
CA ALA A 70 4.26 -5.74 3.65
C ALA A 70 5.06 -6.73 2.78
N LEU A 71 5.67 -6.25 1.70
CA LEU A 71 6.51 -7.08 0.83
C LEU A 71 7.81 -7.52 1.52
N LEU A 72 8.45 -6.64 2.30
CA LEU A 72 9.64 -7.00 3.09
C LEU A 72 9.31 -8.09 4.10
N LEU A 73 8.20 -7.96 4.83
CA LEU A 73 7.73 -8.95 5.81
C LEU A 73 7.42 -10.29 5.11
N GLY A 74 6.72 -10.24 3.98
CA GLY A 74 6.42 -11.42 3.17
C GLY A 74 7.68 -12.19 2.74
N ARG A 75 8.74 -11.48 2.31
CA ARG A 75 10.03 -12.12 1.97
C ARG A 75 10.67 -12.80 3.18
N ILE A 76 10.62 -12.18 4.35
CA ILE A 76 11.16 -12.77 5.58
C ILE A 76 10.38 -14.03 5.95
N LEU A 77 9.05 -14.00 5.87
CA LEU A 77 8.21 -15.17 6.15
C LEU A 77 8.52 -16.34 5.20
N VAL A 78 8.61 -16.07 3.89
CA VAL A 78 8.99 -17.09 2.90
C VAL A 78 10.39 -17.67 3.16
N ALA A 79 11.32 -16.85 3.64
CA ALA A 79 12.68 -17.28 3.98
C ALA A 79 12.80 -17.93 5.37
N SER A 80 11.79 -17.81 6.22
CA SER A 80 11.80 -18.26 7.62
C SER A 80 10.91 -19.50 7.78
N GLY A 81 11.36 -20.64 7.25
CA GLY A 81 10.76 -21.99 7.38
C GLY A 81 9.37 -22.07 8.04
N ASP A 82 9.28 -22.68 9.22
CA ASP A 82 8.01 -22.95 9.89
C ASP A 82 7.58 -21.85 10.89
N GLY A 83 8.25 -20.69 10.90
CA GLY A 83 7.98 -19.68 11.92
C GLY A 83 8.54 -18.29 11.64
N PHE A 84 7.90 -17.28 12.23
CA PHE A 84 8.34 -15.89 12.12
C PHE A 84 9.58 -15.62 12.98
N ASP A 85 10.70 -15.27 12.34
CA ASP A 85 11.90 -14.76 13.01
C ASP A 85 11.87 -13.23 13.09
N HIS A 86 11.33 -12.71 14.19
CA HIS A 86 11.26 -11.27 14.44
C HIS A 86 12.63 -10.58 14.39
N THR A 87 13.74 -11.30 14.66
CA THR A 87 15.08 -10.71 14.64
C THR A 87 15.56 -10.39 13.23
N ARG A 88 14.95 -10.98 12.20
CA ARG A 88 15.18 -10.63 10.79
C ARG A 88 14.32 -9.47 10.31
N TRP A 89 13.27 -9.13 11.04
CA TRP A 89 12.37 -8.02 10.70
C TRP A 89 12.88 -6.66 11.18
N VAL A 90 13.49 -6.61 12.36
CA VAL A 90 13.87 -5.35 13.03
C VAL A 90 15.36 -4.98 12.93
N LYS A 91 16.15 -5.72 12.13
CA LYS A 91 17.59 -5.48 11.92
C LYS A 91 17.84 -4.81 10.59
#